data_AF-A0A7L7L3Q2-F1
#
_entry.id   AF-A0A7L7L3Q2-F1
#
_cell.length_a   1.000
_cell.length_b   1.000
_cell.length_c   1.000
_cell.angle_alpha   90.00
_cell.angle_beta   90.00
_cell.angle_gamma   90.00
#
_symmetry.space_group_name_H-M   'P 1'
#
loop_
_entity.id
_entity.type
_entity.pdbx_description
1 polymer ?
#
loop_
_entity_poly.entity_id
_entity_poly.type
_entity_poly.pdbx_seq_one_letter_code
_entity_poly.pdbx_strand_id
1 'polypeptide(L)'
;MRFLVNFRANRFSDGKSKHDYFQQMLTKCFTWGLRPDCESADSWYASLQNLKFLRKQEVGFLAGLKANRLVSGQPGRYEQVAASFNNTLSSSKTCFICNTSWC
;
A
#
# COMPACT_ATOMS: atom_id res chain seq x y z
N MET A 1 2.35 12.19 18.15
CA MET A 1 1.68 10.90 18.44
C MET A 1 1.53 10.21 17.10
N ARG A 2 2.28 9.13 16.87
CA ARG A 2 2.32 8.44 15.57
C ARG A 2 1.35 7.28 15.58
N PHE A 3 0.52 7.15 14.55
CA PHE A 3 -0.50 6.10 14.47
C PHE A 3 -0.37 5.32 13.18
N LEU A 4 -0.41 3.99 13.31
CA LEU A 4 -0.57 3.09 12.20
C LEU A 4 -2.07 2.87 11.99
N VAL A 5 -2.55 3.20 10.80
CA VAL A 5 -3.94 2.97 10.42
C VAL A 5 -4.00 1.73 9.52
N ASN A 6 -5.04 0.91 9.74
CA ASN A 6 -5.31 -0.26 8.91
C ASN A 6 -6.75 -0.18 8.42
N PHE A 7 -6.91 0.04 7.11
CA PHE A 7 -8.22 0.09 6.49
C PHE A 7 -8.66 -1.30 6.04
N ARG A 8 -9.70 -1.83 6.70
CA ARG A 8 -10.48 -2.98 6.21
C ARG A 8 -11.87 -2.51 5.77
N ALA A 9 -12.01 -2.12 4.51
CA ALA A 9 -13.30 -1.71 3.95
C ALA A 9 -14.05 -2.92 3.38
N ASN A 10 -15.21 -3.26 3.93
CA ASN A 10 -16.04 -4.36 3.42
C ASN A 10 -17.53 -4.01 3.46
N ARG A 11 -17.99 -3.11 2.59
CA ARG A 11 -19.42 -3.03 2.21
C ARG A 11 -19.58 -2.40 0.83
N PHE A 12 -20.21 -3.14 -0.09
CA PHE A 12 -20.48 -2.75 -1.47
C PHE A 12 -21.96 -2.38 -1.60
N SER A 13 -22.36 -1.18 -1.17
CA SER A 13 -23.73 -0.71 -1.37
C SER A 13 -23.87 0.24 -2.55
N ASP A 14 -22.81 0.99 -2.87
CA ASP A 14 -22.80 1.88 -4.04
C ASP A 14 -21.80 1.31 -5.04
N GLY A 15 -22.15 1.25 -6.33
CA GLY A 15 -21.38 0.67 -7.45
C GLY A 15 -19.99 1.26 -7.73
N LYS A 16 -19.36 1.84 -6.72
CA LYS A 16 -17.96 2.28 -6.66
C LYS A 16 -17.04 1.07 -6.49
N SER A 17 -15.85 1.14 -7.06
CA SER A 17 -14.86 0.07 -6.92
C SER A 17 -14.22 0.08 -5.52
N LYS A 18 -13.66 -1.06 -5.09
CA LYS A 18 -12.87 -1.17 -3.85
C LYS A 18 -11.73 -0.13 -3.78
N HIS A 19 -11.16 0.23 -4.92
CA HIS A 19 -10.07 1.19 -5.01
C HIS A 19 -10.55 2.62 -4.70
N ASP A 20 -11.72 2.99 -5.22
CA ASP A 20 -12.30 4.32 -4.99
C ASP A 20 -12.67 4.51 -3.52
N TYR A 21 -13.19 3.47 -2.88
CA TYR A 21 -13.49 3.49 -1.44
C TYR A 21 -12.22 3.68 -0.60
N PHE A 22 -11.14 2.99 -0.94
CA PHE A 22 -9.87 3.12 -0.22
C PHE A 22 -9.34 4.57 -0.26
N GLN A 23 -9.33 5.19 -1.43
CA GLN A 23 -8.89 6.58 -1.58
C GLN A 23 -9.83 7.57 -0.87
N GLN A 24 -11.15 7.34 -0.94
CA GLN A 24 -12.13 8.16 -0.22
C GLN A 24 -11.97 8.06 1.30
N MET A 25 -11.69 6.87 1.84
CA MET A 25 -11.48 6.68 3.27
C MET A 25 -10.22 7.39 3.76
N LEU A 26 -9.11 7.26 3.04
CA LEU A 26 -7.88 7.99 3.34
C LEU A 26 -8.11 9.50 3.32
N THR A 27 -8.79 9.99 2.28
CA THR A 27 -9.13 11.42 2.15
C THR A 27 -10.00 11.91 3.31
N LYS A 28 -10.98 11.11 3.75
CA LYS A 28 -11.80 11.42 4.93
C LYS A 28 -10.97 11.47 6.20
N CYS A 29 -10.04 10.55 6.41
CA CYS A 29 -9.14 10.57 7.55
C CYS A 29 -8.28 11.84 7.58
N PHE A 30 -7.72 12.26 6.44
CA PHE A 30 -7.01 13.54 6.35
C PHE A 30 -7.92 14.74 6.65
N THR A 31 -9.18 14.69 6.21
CA THR A 31 -10.18 15.74 6.47
C THR A 31 -10.53 15.83 7.96
N TRP A 32 -10.51 14.70 8.69
CA TRP A 32 -10.68 14.67 10.15
C TRP A 32 -9.46 15.19 10.92
N GLY A 33 -8.37 15.56 10.23
CA GLY A 33 -7.12 15.99 10.84
C GLY A 33 -6.20 14.84 11.25
N LEU A 34 -6.54 13.59 10.91
CA LEU A 34 -5.67 12.45 11.15
C LEU A 34 -4.55 12.45 10.11
N ARG A 35 -3.31 12.62 10.57
CA ARG A 35 -2.08 12.55 9.75
C ARG A 35 -1.29 11.29 10.16
N PRO A 36 -1.63 10.11 9.62
CA PRO A 36 -0.85 8.90 9.86
C PRO A 36 0.50 9.03 9.18
N ASP A 37 1.57 8.71 9.90
CA ASP A 37 2.93 8.65 9.33
C ASP A 37 3.06 7.46 8.37
N CYS A 38 2.33 6.36 8.64
CA CYS A 38 2.37 5.15 7.85
C CYS A 38 1.03 4.42 7.80
N GLU A 39 0.64 4.03 6.58
CA GLU A 39 -0.56 3.27 6.28
C GLU A 39 -0.24 1.80 6.01
N SER A 40 -0.87 0.90 6.77
CA SER A 40 -0.72 -0.54 6.55
C SER A 40 -1.84 -1.07 5.66
N ALA A 41 -1.49 -1.73 4.56
CA ALA A 41 -2.45 -2.20 3.58
C ALA A 41 -2.18 -3.65 3.12
N ASP A 42 -3.24 -4.40 2.85
CA ASP A 42 -3.11 -5.73 2.27
C ASP A 42 -2.61 -5.67 0.81
N SER A 43 -2.06 -6.78 0.32
CA SER A 43 -1.64 -7.00 -1.05
C SER A 43 -2.67 -6.62 -2.13
N TRP A 44 -3.96 -6.69 -1.82
CA TRP A 44 -5.03 -6.29 -2.72
C TRP A 44 -5.09 -4.79 -2.97
N TYR A 45 -4.63 -3.97 -2.02
CA TYR A 45 -4.66 -2.50 -2.13
C TYR A 45 -3.36 -1.94 -2.69
N ALA A 46 -2.33 -2.76 -2.88
CA ALA A 46 -1.04 -2.38 -3.44
C ALA A 46 -1.06 -2.24 -4.98
N SER A 47 -2.09 -1.56 -5.50
CA SER A 47 -2.15 -1.17 -6.91
C SER A 47 -1.29 0.06 -7.15
N LEU A 48 -0.74 0.19 -8.35
CA LEU A 48 0.14 1.31 -8.70
C LEU A 48 -0.56 2.68 -8.56
N GLN A 49 -1.87 2.73 -8.81
CA GLN A 49 -2.67 3.93 -8.58
C GLN A 49 -2.74 4.31 -7.09
N ASN A 50 -3.02 3.35 -6.22
CA ASN A 50 -3.10 3.58 -4.77
C ASN A 50 -1.74 3.95 -4.17
N LEU A 51 -0.65 3.30 -4.62
CA LEU A 51 0.70 3.63 -4.16
C LEU A 51 1.15 5.03 -4.61
N LYS A 52 0.80 5.44 -5.83
CA LYS A 52 1.02 6.82 -6.30
C LYS A 52 0.16 7.82 -5.52
N PHE A 53 -1.06 7.46 -5.16
CA PHE A 53 -1.93 8.30 -4.34
C PHE A 53 -1.32 8.53 -2.95
N LEU A 54 -0.91 7.47 -2.25
CA LEU A 54 -0.24 7.59 -0.93
C LEU A 54 1.03 8.43 -0.99
N ARG A 55 1.84 8.26 -2.05
CA ARG A 55 3.03 9.09 -2.28
C ARG A 55 2.70 10.57 -2.46
N LYS A 56 1.62 10.91 -3.17
CA LYS A 56 1.19 12.31 -3.36
C LYS A 56 0.72 12.96 -2.05
N GLN A 57 0.24 12.16 -1.11
CA GLN A 57 -0.20 12.63 0.20
C GLN A 57 0.94 12.67 1.22
N GLU A 58 2.18 12.35 0.80
CA GLU A 58 3.38 12.31 1.67
C GLU A 58 3.24 11.36 2.86
N VAL A 59 2.43 10.32 2.71
CA VAL A 59 2.20 9.31 3.74
C VAL A 59 3.03 8.06 3.44
N GLY A 60 3.77 7.59 4.45
CA GLY A 60 4.46 6.31 4.39
C GLY A 60 3.48 5.17 4.23
N PHE A 61 3.91 4.05 3.68
CA PHE A 61 3.04 2.88 3.59
C PHE A 61 3.81 1.59 3.76
N LEU A 62 3.13 0.61 4.34
CA LEU A 62 3.55 -0.77 4.42
C LEU A 62 2.47 -1.62 3.75
N ALA A 63 2.74 -2.05 2.52
CA ALA A 63 1.79 -2.83 1.75
C ALA A 63 2.40 -4.16 1.31
N GLY A 64 1.61 -5.25 1.43
CA GLY A 64 1.97 -6.51 0.80
C GLY A 64 1.98 -6.40 -0.73
N LEU A 65 2.78 -7.19 -1.41
CA LEU A 65 2.80 -7.33 -2.86
C LEU A 65 2.68 -8.79 -3.21
N LYS A 66 1.71 -9.10 -4.07
CA LYS A 66 1.53 -10.46 -4.57
C LYS A 66 2.70 -10.86 -5.46
N ALA A 67 3.09 -12.13 -5.39
CA ALA A 67 4.16 -12.76 -6.18
C ALA A 67 4.15 -12.45 -7.70
N ASN A 68 2.97 -12.22 -8.28
CA ASN A 68 2.79 -11.93 -9.71
C ASN A 68 2.98 -10.46 -10.10
N ARG A 69 3.44 -9.61 -9.18
CA ARG A 69 3.75 -8.20 -9.46
C ARG A 69 5.20 -8.05 -9.91
N LEU A 70 5.42 -7.11 -10.83
CA LEU A 70 6.75 -6.69 -11.27
C LEU A 70 7.20 -5.51 -10.38
N VAL A 71 8.40 -5.64 -9.83
CA VAL A 71 9.07 -4.62 -9.03
C VAL A 71 10.40 -4.27 -9.67
N SER A 72 10.83 -3.04 -9.47
CA SER A 72 12.09 -2.54 -10.01
C SER A 72 12.94 -2.05 -8.85
N GLY A 73 14.03 -2.77 -8.57
CA GLY A 73 15.03 -2.35 -7.57
C GLY A 73 16.03 -1.32 -8.13
N GLN A 74 16.21 -1.30 -9.44
CA GLN A 74 17.02 -0.32 -10.16
C GLN A 74 16.26 0.17 -11.39
N PRO A 75 16.32 1.48 -11.72
CA PRO A 75 15.66 2.02 -12.90
C PRO A 75 16.01 1.22 -14.16
N GLY A 76 14.98 0.69 -14.84
CA GLY A 76 15.15 -0.06 -16.09
C GLY A 76 15.23 -1.59 -15.93
N ARG A 77 15.37 -2.13 -14.71
CA ARG A 77 15.30 -3.58 -14.45
C ARG A 77 14.03 -3.91 -13.69
N TYR A 78 13.18 -4.73 -14.30
CA TYR A 78 11.94 -5.22 -13.70
C TYR A 78 12.08 -6.71 -13.41
N GLU A 79 11.80 -7.09 -12.18
CA GLU A 79 11.82 -8.48 -11.75
C GLU A 79 10.51 -8.82 -11.06
N GLN A 80 10.09 -10.08 -11.15
CA GLN A 80 8.91 -10.50 -10.42
C GLN A 80 9.23 -10.60 -8.93
N VAL A 81 8.26 -10.21 -8.09
CA VAL A 81 8.38 -10.33 -6.63
C VAL A 81 8.74 -11.75 -6.21
N ALA A 82 8.18 -12.76 -6.89
CA ALA A 82 8.50 -14.17 -6.65
C ALA A 82 9.96 -14.54 -6.94
N ALA A 83 10.61 -13.85 -7.89
CA ALA A 83 11.95 -14.17 -8.35
C ALA A 83 13.04 -13.40 -7.58
N SER A 84 12.77 -12.19 -7.12
CA SER A 84 13.77 -11.33 -6.47
C SER A 84 13.93 -11.56 -4.96
N PHE A 85 12.90 -12.00 -4.25
CA PHE A 85 12.89 -12.03 -2.78
C PHE A 85 13.03 -13.45 -2.22
N ASN A 86 14.22 -14.03 -2.35
CA ASN A 86 14.54 -15.32 -1.73
C ASN A 86 15.10 -15.24 -0.30
N ASN A 87 15.32 -14.05 0.30
CA ASN A 87 16.10 -13.99 1.55
C ASN A 87 15.76 -12.89 2.57
N THR A 88 14.51 -12.43 2.67
CA THR A 88 14.10 -11.67 3.87
C THR A 88 12.61 -11.86 4.20
N LEU A 89 12.40 -12.61 5.28
CA LEU A 89 11.18 -12.71 6.10
C LEU A 89 9.89 -13.23 5.42
N SER A 90 9.71 -14.54 5.58
CA SER A 90 8.48 -15.19 6.09
C SER A 90 7.30 -15.48 5.13
N SER A 91 7.35 -16.71 4.60
CA SER A 91 6.28 -17.72 4.62
C SER A 91 5.03 -17.63 3.72
N SER A 92 4.71 -16.52 3.03
CA SER A 92 3.40 -16.48 2.32
C SER A 92 3.37 -15.70 1.01
N LYS A 93 4.13 -16.08 -0.04
CA LYS A 93 3.97 -15.61 -1.45
C LYS A 93 3.78 -14.08 -1.65
N THR A 94 4.19 -13.28 -0.67
CA THR A 94 3.82 -11.86 -0.52
C THR A 94 5.03 -11.12 0.04
N CYS A 95 5.53 -10.12 -0.70
CA CYS A 95 6.62 -9.27 -0.24
C CYS A 95 6.07 -7.96 0.30
N PHE A 96 6.59 -7.41 1.39
CA PHE A 96 6.16 -6.09 1.86
C PHE A 96 7.03 -4.99 1.26
N ILE A 97 6.42 -3.95 0.69
CA ILE A 97 7.12 -2.70 0.36
C ILE A 97 6.86 -1.72 1.49
N CYS A 98 7.94 -1.13 2.00
CA CYS A 98 7.90 -0.05 2.95
C CYS A 98 8.53 1.20 2.35
N ASN A 99 7.79 2.32 2.38
CA ASN A 99 8.36 3.64 2.11
C ASN A 99 8.33 4.45 3.41
N THR A 100 9.47 4.48 4.11
CA THR A 100 9.65 5.22 5.37
C THR A 100 10.33 6.57 5.18
N SER A 101 10.53 7.05 3.94
CA SER A 101 11.26 8.31 3.69
C SER A 101 10.61 9.55 4.33
N TRP A 102 9.40 9.41 4.85
CA TRP A 102 8.60 10.45 5.49
C TRP A 102 8.20 10.11 6.94
N CYS A 103 8.77 9.05 7.54
CA CYS A 103 8.53 8.63 8.93
C CYS A 103 9.62 9.12 9.90
#